data_AF-A0A1Q7T879-F1
#
_entry.id   AF-A0A1Q7T879-F1
#
_cell.length_a   1.000
_cell.length_b   1.000
_cell.length_c   1.000
_cell.angle_alpha   90.00
_cell.angle_beta   90.00
_cell.angle_gamma   90.00
#
_symmetry.space_group_name_H-M   'P 1'
#
loop_
_entity.id
_entity.type
_entity.pdbx_description
1 polymer ?
#
loop_
_entity_poly.entity_id
_entity_poly.type
_entity_poly.pdbx_seq_one_letter_code
_entity_poly.pdbx_strand_id
1 'polypeptide(L)'
;MQTQYLIRSEAPQVPPYDAAQMAQGMGAQLAHFLLPLLVQLDGLLDKRLVRTFLQTIEVIITRRSRAHGLLLSELGAYLETPDKAPAGTKRLSNLLHSTKWGAWIIAQFLWQRATQQLEQWRQAGEEGLVIWDESVWEKPESSQLEGLCAVR
;
A
#
# COMPACT_ATOMS: atom_id res chain seq x y z
N MET A 1 0.05 -41.81 30.48
CA MET A 1 0.20 -40.33 30.37
C MET A 1 0.32 -40.00 28.89
N GLN A 2 -0.72 -39.37 28.32
CA GLN A 2 -0.84 -39.08 26.89
C GLN A 2 -0.02 -37.85 26.52
N THR A 3 1.06 -38.05 25.77
CA THR A 3 1.89 -36.99 25.18
C THR A 3 1.35 -36.62 23.79
N GLN A 4 0.05 -36.27 23.68
CA GLN A 4 -0.62 -36.13 22.38
C GLN A 4 -0.53 -34.72 21.75
N TYR A 5 0.13 -33.76 22.41
CA TYR A 5 0.30 -32.40 21.86
C TYR A 5 1.70 -31.85 22.15
N LEU A 6 2.74 -32.54 21.69
CA LEU A 6 4.04 -31.88 21.47
C LEU A 6 3.93 -31.11 20.16
N ILE A 7 3.54 -29.83 20.24
CA ILE A 7 3.84 -28.88 19.16
C ILE A 7 5.36 -28.96 18.99
N ARG A 8 5.84 -29.55 17.90
CA ARG A 8 7.26 -29.49 17.55
C ARG A 8 7.58 -28.01 17.47
N SER A 9 8.56 -27.56 18.26
CA SER A 9 9.11 -26.22 18.10
C SER A 9 9.62 -26.14 16.66
N GLU A 10 8.83 -25.52 15.78
CA GLU A 10 9.19 -25.35 14.39
C GLU A 10 10.49 -24.53 14.38
N ALA A 11 11.49 -25.03 13.65
CA ALA A 11 12.67 -24.23 13.36
C ALA A 11 12.20 -22.86 12.85
N PRO A 12 12.85 -21.76 13.25
CA PRO A 12 12.44 -20.43 12.79
C PRO A 12 12.28 -20.45 11.27
N GLN A 13 11.06 -20.21 10.79
CA GLN A 13 10.70 -20.26 9.35
C GLN A 13 11.51 -19.28 8.51
N VAL A 14 12.18 -18.32 9.15
CA VAL A 14 13.01 -17.32 8.49
C VAL A 14 14.47 -17.51 8.96
N PRO A 15 15.43 -17.69 8.03
CA PRO A 15 16.85 -17.68 8.35
C PRO A 15 17.21 -16.42 9.16
N PRO A 16 18.23 -16.46 10.04
CA PRO A 16 18.64 -15.26 10.77
C PRO A 16 19.01 -14.14 9.78
N TYR A 17 18.36 -12.98 9.92
CA TYR A 17 18.61 -11.78 9.13
C TYR A 17 18.76 -10.57 10.04
N ASP A 18 19.52 -9.57 9.59
CA ASP A 18 19.54 -8.26 10.22
C ASP A 18 18.27 -7.50 9.83
N ALA A 19 17.39 -7.27 10.80
CA ALA A 19 16.10 -6.62 10.59
C ALA A 19 16.22 -5.22 10.01
N ALA A 20 17.26 -4.45 10.38
CA ALA A 20 17.45 -3.10 9.86
C ALA A 20 17.86 -3.13 8.39
N GLN A 21 18.79 -4.03 8.02
CA GLN A 21 19.21 -4.22 6.64
C GLN A 21 18.07 -4.72 5.76
N MET A 22 17.27 -5.66 6.27
CA MET A 22 16.11 -6.18 5.55
C MET A 22 15.07 -5.09 5.30
N ALA A 23 14.74 -4.29 6.32
CA ALA A 23 13.81 -3.17 6.20
C ALA A 23 14.30 -2.12 5.19
N GLN A 24 15.60 -1.79 5.20
CA GLN A 24 16.19 -0.88 4.23
C GLN A 24 16.12 -1.44 2.81
N GLY A 25 16.43 -2.73 2.63
CA GLY A 25 16.33 -3.41 1.34
C GLY A 25 14.90 -3.42 0.79
N MET A 26 13.92 -3.70 1.64
CA MET A 26 12.49 -3.66 1.26
C MET A 26 12.04 -2.24 0.88
N GLY A 27 12.47 -1.22 1.63
CA GLY A 27 12.18 0.18 1.30
C GLY A 27 12.75 0.57 -0.07
N ALA A 28 13.99 0.17 -0.36
CA ALA A 28 14.62 0.41 -1.66
C ALA A 28 13.88 -0.31 -2.81
N GLN A 29 13.46 -1.55 -2.61
CA GLN A 29 12.68 -2.31 -3.58
C GLN A 29 11.31 -1.68 -3.83
N LEU A 30 10.64 -1.21 -2.78
CA LEU A 30 9.36 -0.50 -2.89
C LEU A 30 9.53 0.81 -3.68
N ALA A 31 10.54 1.61 -3.35
CA ALA A 31 10.83 2.85 -4.05
C ALA A 31 11.15 2.59 -5.53
N HIS A 32 11.93 1.54 -5.83
CA HIS A 32 12.22 1.13 -7.20
C HIS A 32 10.96 0.67 -7.95
N PHE A 33 10.11 -0.13 -7.30
CA PHE A 33 8.84 -0.59 -7.86
C PHE A 33 7.92 0.60 -8.20
N LEU A 34 7.83 1.59 -7.31
CA LEU A 34 6.99 2.79 -7.48
C LEU A 34 7.64 3.87 -8.34
N LEU A 35 8.91 3.75 -8.72
CA LEU A 35 9.65 4.82 -9.41
C LEU A 35 8.91 5.38 -10.65
N PRO A 36 8.34 4.57 -11.57
CA PRO A 36 7.61 5.12 -12.72
C PRO A 36 6.41 5.98 -12.30
N LEU A 37 5.68 5.55 -11.27
CA LEU A 37 4.56 6.29 -10.71
C LEU A 37 5.03 7.59 -10.03
N LEU A 38 6.12 7.53 -9.27
CA LEU A 38 6.68 8.71 -8.60
C LEU A 38 7.15 9.78 -9.60
N VAL A 39 7.75 9.37 -10.72
CA VAL A 39 8.14 10.30 -11.81
C VAL A 39 6.90 10.96 -12.42
N GLN A 40 5.83 10.19 -12.67
CA GLN A 40 4.58 10.76 -13.18
C GLN A 40 3.96 11.75 -12.18
N LEU A 41 3.97 11.41 -10.89
CA LEU A 41 3.45 12.28 -9.83
C LEU A 41 4.31 13.55 -9.66
N ASP A 42 5.63 13.49 -9.84
CA ASP A 42 6.53 14.66 -9.78
C ASP A 42 6.25 15.68 -10.89
N GLY A 43 5.72 15.24 -12.03
CA GLY A 43 5.22 16.14 -13.08
C GLY A 43 3.93 16.88 -12.73
N LEU A 44 3.18 16.40 -11.73
CA LEU A 44 1.84 16.90 -11.39
C LEU A 44 1.78 17.60 -10.01
N LEU A 45 2.56 17.11 -9.07
CA LEU A 45 2.54 17.49 -7.66
C LEU A 45 3.84 18.19 -7.25
N ASP A 46 3.78 18.95 -6.17
CA ASP A 46 5.01 19.43 -5.53
C ASP A 46 5.80 18.26 -4.94
N LYS A 47 7.14 18.34 -4.98
CA LYS A 47 8.07 17.33 -4.46
C LYS A 47 7.77 16.86 -3.03
N ARG A 48 7.23 17.74 -2.19
CA ARG A 48 6.85 17.39 -0.81
C ARG A 48 5.67 16.42 -0.78
N LEU A 49 4.69 16.56 -1.67
CA LEU A 49 3.54 15.67 -1.79
C LEU A 49 3.93 14.33 -2.41
N VAL A 50 4.82 14.33 -3.41
CA VAL A 50 5.38 13.08 -3.98
C VAL A 50 6.11 12.27 -2.90
N ARG A 51 6.88 12.95 -2.05
CA ARG A 51 7.53 12.31 -0.90
C ARG A 51 6.51 11.78 0.11
N THR A 52 5.50 12.57 0.45
CA THR A 52 4.40 12.12 1.33
C THR A 52 3.73 10.89 0.76
N PHE A 53 3.54 10.79 -0.56
CA PHE A 53 2.94 9.62 -1.21
C PHE A 53 3.75 8.35 -0.94
N LEU A 54 5.06 8.36 -1.24
CA LEU A 54 5.92 7.20 -0.98
C LEU A 54 5.93 6.79 0.50
N GLN A 55 6.10 7.76 1.40
CA GLN A 55 6.08 7.53 2.84
C GLN A 55 4.75 6.94 3.32
N THR A 56 3.64 7.37 2.70
CA THR A 56 2.31 6.84 3.05
C THR A 56 2.19 5.36 2.66
N ILE A 57 2.70 4.96 1.50
CA ILE A 57 2.72 3.55 1.09
C ILE A 57 3.60 2.71 2.03
N GLU A 58 4.78 3.22 2.39
CA GLU A 58 5.66 2.58 3.38
C GLU A 58 4.95 2.37 4.73
N VAL A 59 4.27 3.39 5.23
CA VAL A 59 3.49 3.30 6.48
C VAL A 59 2.36 2.28 6.34
N ILE A 60 1.60 2.29 5.25
CA ILE A 60 0.49 1.34 5.05
C ILE A 60 0.99 -0.11 5.05
N ILE A 61 2.14 -0.38 4.41
CA ILE A 61 2.73 -1.71 4.35
C ILE A 61 3.26 -2.14 5.72
N THR A 62 3.99 -1.26 6.41
CA THR A 62 4.66 -1.58 7.69
C THR A 62 3.70 -1.60 8.88
N ARG A 63 2.61 -0.81 8.83
CA ARG A 63 1.61 -0.67 9.90
C ARG A 63 0.27 -1.28 9.51
N ARG A 64 0.29 -2.37 8.74
CA ARG A 64 -0.89 -3.13 8.29
C ARG A 64 -1.63 -3.79 9.47
N SER A 65 -2.23 -3.00 10.35
CA SER A 65 -3.18 -3.44 11.37
C SER A 65 -4.59 -3.15 10.87
N ARG A 66 -5.48 -4.16 10.92
CA ARG A 66 -6.83 -4.05 10.33
C ARG A 66 -7.73 -3.03 11.03
N ALA A 67 -7.47 -2.72 12.30
CA ALA A 67 -8.34 -1.87 13.10
C ALA A 67 -8.07 -0.36 12.93
N HIS A 68 -6.81 0.04 12.73
CA HIS A 68 -6.42 1.46 12.75
C HIS A 68 -5.49 1.88 11.61
N GLY A 69 -5.07 0.94 10.75
CA GLY A 69 -4.00 1.15 9.76
C GLY A 69 -4.31 2.17 8.64
N LEU A 70 -5.55 2.66 8.53
CA LEU A 70 -5.95 3.64 7.52
C LEU A 70 -6.63 4.89 8.11
N LEU A 71 -6.61 5.06 9.43
CA LEU A 71 -7.11 6.30 10.04
C LEU A 71 -6.14 7.43 9.70
N LEU A 72 -6.66 8.55 9.20
CA LEU A 72 -5.84 9.67 8.74
C LEU A 72 -4.95 10.24 9.86
N SER A 73 -5.46 10.28 11.09
CA SER A 73 -4.71 10.73 12.27
C SER A 73 -3.58 9.78 12.65
N GLU A 74 -3.82 8.46 12.56
CA GLU A 74 -2.81 7.43 12.83
C GLU A 74 -1.73 7.42 11.75
N LEU A 75 -2.13 7.44 10.48
CA LEU A 75 -1.20 7.60 9.36
C LEU A 75 -0.39 8.89 9.49
N GLY A 76 -1.02 9.99 9.90
CA GLY A 76 -0.35 11.24 10.21
C GLY A 76 0.68 11.12 11.33
N ALA A 77 0.37 10.36 12.39
CA ALA A 77 1.28 10.08 13.50
C ALA A 77 2.45 9.18 13.10
N TYR A 78 2.29 8.27 12.13
CA TYR A 78 3.36 7.42 11.61
C TYR A 78 4.25 8.11 10.56
N LEU A 79 3.68 9.03 9.79
CA LEU A 79 4.43 9.85 8.82
C LEU A 79 5.37 10.86 9.50
N GLU A 80 5.03 11.26 10.72
CA GLU A 80 5.80 12.13 11.59
C GLU A 80 6.07 11.40 12.92
N THR A 81 6.30 12.15 13.99
CA THR A 81 6.25 11.64 15.36
C THR A 81 4.87 11.90 15.98
N PRO A 82 4.43 11.15 17.01
CA PRO A 82 3.10 11.31 17.60
C PRO A 82 2.79 12.75 18.08
N ASP A 83 3.78 13.47 18.61
CA ASP A 83 3.68 14.88 19.01
C ASP A 83 3.41 15.83 17.82
N LYS A 84 3.69 15.38 16.59
CA LYS A 84 3.48 16.10 15.34
C LYS A 84 2.41 15.46 14.46
N ALA A 85 1.60 14.54 15.00
CA ALA A 85 0.51 13.89 14.27
C ALA A 85 -0.43 14.88 13.54
N PRO A 86 -0.78 16.06 14.08
CA PRO A 86 -1.59 17.04 13.34
C PRO A 86 -0.90 17.56 12.06
N ALA A 87 0.42 17.72 12.09
CA ALA A 87 1.19 18.17 10.92
C ALA A 87 1.25 17.07 9.85
N GLY A 88 1.50 15.81 10.25
CA GLY A 88 1.47 14.66 9.35
C GLY A 88 0.07 14.45 8.73
N THR A 89 -0.97 14.59 9.54
CA THR A 89 -2.39 14.55 9.10
C THR A 89 -2.67 15.62 8.06
N LYS A 90 -2.21 16.86 8.28
CA LYS A 90 -2.37 17.95 7.31
C LYS A 90 -1.62 17.67 6.01
N ARG A 91 -0.39 17.14 6.07
CA ARG A 91 0.38 16.75 4.89
C ARG A 91 -0.35 15.70 4.07
N LEU A 92 -0.84 14.64 4.71
CA LEU A 92 -1.57 13.56 4.05
C LEU A 92 -2.92 14.05 3.50
N SER A 93 -3.65 14.87 4.25
CA SER A 93 -4.88 15.52 3.78
C SER A 93 -4.63 16.37 2.53
N ASN A 94 -3.56 17.16 2.50
CA ASN A 94 -3.19 17.96 1.33
C ASN A 94 -2.87 17.09 0.10
N LEU A 95 -2.22 15.93 0.30
CA LEU A 95 -2.00 14.96 -0.77
C LEU A 95 -3.34 14.44 -1.28
N LEU A 96 -4.19 13.88 -0.41
CA LEU A 96 -5.45 13.24 -0.80
C LEU A 96 -6.46 14.20 -1.45
N HIS A 97 -6.51 15.46 -1.01
CA HIS A 97 -7.43 16.46 -1.55
C HIS A 97 -6.85 17.26 -2.73
N SER A 98 -5.62 16.99 -3.16
CA SER A 98 -5.04 17.69 -4.31
C SER A 98 -5.79 17.32 -5.60
N THR A 99 -6.36 18.30 -6.29
CA THR A 99 -7.07 18.10 -7.56
C THR A 99 -6.17 17.78 -8.74
N LYS A 100 -4.84 17.83 -8.55
CA LYS A 100 -3.85 17.62 -9.62
C LYS A 100 -3.57 16.15 -9.93
N TRP A 101 -4.05 15.24 -9.09
CA TRP A 101 -3.87 13.81 -9.25
C TRP A 101 -5.15 13.06 -8.85
N GLY A 102 -5.23 11.79 -9.18
CA GLY A 102 -6.38 10.97 -8.82
C GLY A 102 -6.07 9.48 -8.93
N ALA A 103 -6.98 8.65 -8.42
CA ALA A 103 -6.84 7.20 -8.38
C ALA A 103 -6.58 6.57 -9.76
N TRP A 104 -7.07 7.20 -10.84
CA TRP A 104 -6.84 6.76 -12.21
C TRP A 104 -5.35 6.68 -12.59
N ILE A 105 -4.48 7.50 -11.99
CA ILE A 105 -3.03 7.46 -12.21
C ILE A 105 -2.46 6.14 -11.69
N ILE A 106 -2.88 5.73 -10.49
CA ILE A 106 -2.48 4.44 -9.91
C ILE A 106 -3.01 3.30 -10.79
N ALA A 107 -4.26 3.38 -11.23
CA ALA A 107 -4.85 2.37 -12.11
C ALA A 107 -4.08 2.23 -13.43
N GLN A 108 -3.71 3.36 -14.07
CA GLN A 108 -2.89 3.35 -15.28
C GLN A 108 -1.49 2.75 -15.04
N PHE A 109 -0.84 3.13 -13.94
CA PHE A 109 0.45 2.57 -13.57
C PHE A 109 0.38 1.04 -13.41
N LEU A 110 -0.59 0.53 -12.66
CA LEU A 110 -0.78 -0.90 -12.46
C LEU A 110 -1.11 -1.63 -13.77
N TRP A 111 -1.95 -1.02 -14.62
CA TRP A 111 -2.31 -1.56 -15.93
C TRP A 111 -1.10 -1.67 -16.87
N GLN A 112 -0.26 -0.63 -16.93
CA GLN A 112 0.97 -0.65 -17.72
C GLN A 112 1.92 -1.76 -17.25
N ARG A 113 2.06 -1.94 -15.93
CA ARG A 113 2.88 -3.04 -15.39
C ARG A 113 2.31 -4.41 -15.71
N ALA A 114 1.01 -4.60 -15.59
CA ALA A 114 0.35 -5.86 -15.96
C ALA A 114 0.59 -6.18 -17.45
N THR A 115 0.49 -5.16 -18.32
CA THR A 115 0.76 -5.29 -19.75
C THR A 115 2.22 -5.69 -20.03
N GLN A 116 3.18 -5.07 -19.34
CA GLN A 116 4.60 -5.42 -19.46
C GLN A 116 4.88 -6.85 -18.99
N GLN A 117 4.26 -7.28 -17.89
CA GLN A 117 4.42 -8.63 -17.37
C GLN A 117 3.87 -9.69 -18.34
N LEU A 118 2.71 -9.43 -18.95
CA LEU A 118 2.12 -10.33 -19.94
C LEU A 118 3.03 -10.48 -21.17
N GLU A 119 3.63 -9.38 -21.64
CA GLU A 119 4.54 -9.43 -22.78
C GLU A 119 5.82 -10.23 -22.45
N GLN A 120 6.34 -10.10 -21.22
CA GLN A 120 7.48 -10.91 -20.77
C GLN A 120 7.14 -12.40 -20.75
N TRP A 121 5.99 -12.78 -20.21
CA TRP A 121 5.54 -14.19 -20.22
C TRP A 121 5.34 -14.71 -21.63
N ARG A 122 4.71 -13.92 -22.51
CA ARG A 122 4.54 -14.28 -23.91
C ARG A 122 5.88 -14.54 -24.61
N GLN A 123 6.89 -13.71 -24.35
CA GLN A 123 8.24 -13.89 -24.88
C GLN A 123 8.95 -15.12 -24.31
N ALA A 124 8.66 -15.48 -23.05
CA ALA A 124 9.15 -16.69 -22.41
C ALA A 124 8.39 -17.97 -22.82
N GLY A 125 7.31 -17.85 -23.59
CA GLY A 125 6.41 -18.97 -23.92
C GLY A 125 5.56 -19.44 -22.73
N GLU A 126 5.41 -18.59 -21.72
CA GLU A 126 4.58 -18.83 -20.54
C GLU A 126 3.16 -18.31 -20.77
N GLU A 127 2.16 -19.06 -20.28
CA GLU A 127 0.76 -18.64 -20.31
C GLU A 127 0.41 -17.84 -19.05
N GLY A 128 -0.16 -16.64 -19.24
CA GLY A 128 -0.68 -15.82 -18.15
C GLY A 128 -2.12 -16.20 -17.79
N LEU A 129 -2.42 -16.30 -16.50
CA LEU A 129 -3.78 -16.44 -15.99
C LEU A 129 -4.32 -15.08 -15.54
N VAL A 130 -5.53 -14.73 -15.99
CA VAL A 130 -6.27 -13.56 -15.51
C VAL A 130 -7.31 -14.02 -14.50
N ILE A 131 -7.09 -13.68 -13.23
CA ILE A 131 -8.07 -13.89 -12.18
C ILE A 131 -9.05 -12.73 -12.23
N TRP A 132 -10.29 -13.01 -12.62
CA TRP A 132 -11.39 -12.05 -12.56
C TRP A 132 -12.19 -12.26 -11.28
N ASP A 133 -12.23 -11.25 -10.44
CA ASP A 133 -13.00 -11.24 -9.20
C ASP A 133 -13.59 -9.84 -8.99
N GLU A 134 -14.73 -9.78 -8.32
CA GLU A 134 -15.44 -8.54 -8.02
C GLU A 134 -15.57 -8.39 -6.51
N SER A 135 -15.24 -7.21 -6.01
CA SER A 135 -15.39 -6.88 -4.59
C SER A 135 -16.01 -5.50 -4.44
N VAL A 136 -16.75 -5.33 -3.35
CA VAL A 136 -17.43 -4.07 -3.01
C VAL A 136 -16.88 -3.58 -1.68
N TRP A 137 -16.50 -2.31 -1.62
CA TRP A 137 -16.20 -1.66 -0.35
C TRP A 137 -17.49 -1.06 0.21
N GLU A 138 -18.06 -1.74 1.20
CA GLU A 138 -19.19 -1.18 1.96
C GLU A 138 -18.67 -0.28 3.08
N LYS A 139 -19.14 0.96 3.11
CA LYS A 139 -18.87 1.87 4.21
C LYS A 139 -19.88 1.59 5.33
N PRO A 140 -19.46 1.49 6.61
CA PRO A 140 -20.39 1.29 7.72
C PRO A 140 -21.53 2.32 7.72
N GLU A 141 -21.24 3.56 7.32
CA GLU A 141 -22.22 4.65 7.21
C GLU A 141 -23.26 4.42 6.10
N SER A 142 -22.94 3.65 5.06
CA SER A 142 -23.90 3.27 4.00
C SER A 142 -25.01 2.36 4.51
N SER A 143 -24.79 1.65 5.63
CA SER A 143 -25.85 0.86 6.28
C SER A 143 -26.83 1.69 7.10
N GLN A 144 -26.45 2.92 7.49
CA GLN A 144 -27.23 3.80 8.36
C GLN A 144 -27.90 4.97 7.62
N LEU A 145 -27.54 5.22 6.37
CA LEU A 145 -28.06 6.33 5.56
C LEU A 145 -29.01 5.79 4.49
N GLU A 146 -30.32 6.02 4.67
CA GLU A 146 -31.32 5.78 3.63
C GLU A 146 -30.93 6.57 2.36
N GLY A 147 -30.77 5.86 1.23
CA GLY A 147 -30.49 6.48 -0.07
C GLY A 147 -29.03 6.47 -0.53
N LEU A 148 -28.09 5.92 0.24
CA LEU A 148 -26.73 5.67 -0.23
C LEU A 148 -26.55 4.20 -0.64
N CYS A 149 -26.53 3.94 -1.94
CA CYS A 149 -26.17 2.63 -2.50
C CYS A 149 -24.69 2.31 -2.20
N ALA A 150 -24.35 1.02 -2.23
CA ALA A 150 -22.95 0.61 -2.29
C ALA A 150 -22.24 1.33 -3.47
N VAL A 151 -21.09 1.95 -3.19
CA VAL A 151 -20.27 2.56 -4.22
C VAL A 151 -19.53 1.43 -4.93
N ARG A 152 -19.88 1.23 -6.21
CA ARG A 152 -19.19 0.29 -7.11
C ARG A 152 -17.96 0.94 -7.72
#